data_AF-A0A2V2S3I5-F1
#
_entry.id   AF-A0A2V2S3I5-F1
#
_cell.length_a   1.000
_cell.length_b   1.000
_cell.length_c   1.000
_cell.angle_alpha   90.00
_cell.angle_beta   90.00
_cell.angle_gamma   90.00
#
_symmetry.space_group_name_H-M   'P 1'
#
loop_
_entity.id
_entity.type
_entity.pdbx_description
1 polymer ?
#
loop_
_entity_poly.entity_id
_entity_poly.type
_entity_poly.pdbx_seq_one_letter_code
_entity_poly.pdbx_strand_id
1 'polypeptide(L)'
;MTEKEMKQSFGDEYPAAVTTEGMRLPLRHEGRFSRSYFSAEHKHGTEVSRFMDGSASITAADLLREWPDWTDAQRMEFCQSCCWLREQTDFPEILRFIMQHGSAEVWCAIAMDVASSLRQDEAFAMLVRALPATEVGQSSNISQAIALTKHPDAEATLRKRLDLLWSTPGLWESADFFNWVAFDATTCIAHLIELGAPPTDFADKARAISQHVCVQNQNSCRNFLSKHYTWLTEQKNGGTSEST
;
A
#
# COMPACT_ATOMS: atom_id res chain seq x y z
N MET A 1 19.65 5.54 -9.53
CA MET A 1 20.36 4.38 -10.11
C MET A 1 20.91 4.77 -11.47
N THR A 2 22.12 4.31 -11.79
CA THR A 2 22.73 4.46 -13.11
C THR A 2 22.13 3.48 -14.11
N GLU A 3 22.28 3.71 -15.41
CA GLU A 3 21.83 2.78 -16.46
C GLU A 3 22.37 1.35 -16.24
N LYS A 4 23.63 1.23 -15.80
CA LYS A 4 24.25 -0.07 -15.50
C LYS A 4 23.53 -0.79 -14.36
N GLU A 5 23.19 -0.08 -13.28
CA GLU A 5 22.45 -0.64 -12.15
C GLU A 5 21.03 -1.03 -12.58
N MET A 6 20.38 -0.23 -13.42
CA MET A 6 19.07 -0.58 -13.98
C MET A 6 19.13 -1.87 -14.81
N LYS A 7 20.13 -2.03 -15.68
CA LYS A 7 20.32 -3.28 -16.44
C LYS A 7 20.64 -4.48 -15.55
N GLN A 8 21.36 -4.28 -14.45
CA GLN A 8 21.61 -5.33 -13.47
C GLN A 8 20.34 -5.76 -12.73
N SER A 9 19.46 -4.82 -12.38
CA SER A 9 18.22 -5.11 -11.66
C SER A 9 17.09 -5.60 -12.56
N PHE A 10 17.02 -5.11 -13.79
CA PHE A 10 15.89 -5.33 -14.70
C PHE A 10 16.26 -5.99 -16.03
N GLY A 11 17.52 -6.35 -16.26
CA GLY A 11 17.98 -7.00 -17.49
C GLY A 11 18.53 -6.05 -18.55
N ASP A 12 19.34 -6.60 -19.46
CA ASP A 12 20.13 -5.83 -20.44
C ASP A 12 19.30 -5.03 -21.45
N GLU A 13 18.03 -5.40 -21.64
CA GLU A 13 17.09 -4.74 -22.55
C GLU A 13 16.40 -3.50 -21.97
N TYR A 14 16.70 -3.12 -20.72
CA TYR A 14 16.17 -1.90 -20.11
C TYR A 14 16.57 -0.67 -20.94
N PRO A 15 15.64 0.27 -21.26
CA PRO A 15 14.25 0.35 -20.80
C PRO A 15 13.19 -0.28 -21.72
N ALA A 16 13.57 -0.90 -22.85
CA ALA A 16 12.62 -1.45 -23.83
C ALA A 16 11.89 -2.71 -23.33
N ALA A 17 12.53 -3.47 -22.44
CA ALA A 17 11.92 -4.57 -21.71
C ALA A 17 12.59 -4.72 -20.34
N VAL A 18 11.91 -5.40 -19.42
CA VAL A 18 12.48 -5.81 -18.12
C VAL A 18 12.37 -7.31 -17.93
N THR A 19 13.24 -7.89 -17.11
CA THR A 19 13.18 -9.27 -16.66
C THR A 19 12.85 -9.31 -15.17
N THR A 20 11.69 -9.86 -14.82
CA THR A 20 11.24 -10.04 -13.43
C THR A 20 10.85 -11.49 -13.22
N GLU A 21 11.35 -12.11 -12.16
CA GLU A 21 11.08 -13.53 -11.85
C GLU A 21 11.40 -14.48 -13.03
N GLY A 22 12.43 -14.15 -13.81
CA GLY A 22 12.82 -14.91 -15.01
C GLY A 22 11.94 -14.68 -16.25
N MET A 23 10.91 -13.84 -16.17
CA MET A 23 10.03 -13.50 -17.28
C MET A 23 10.45 -12.19 -17.95
N ARG A 24 10.56 -12.18 -19.28
CA ARG A 24 10.75 -10.96 -20.07
C ARG A 24 9.40 -10.24 -20.26
N LEU A 25 9.32 -9.00 -19.81
CA LEU A 25 8.14 -8.13 -19.92
C LEU A 25 8.47 -6.96 -20.87
N PRO A 26 7.88 -6.89 -22.07
CA PRO A 26 8.07 -5.75 -22.96
C PRO A 26 7.42 -4.48 -22.40
N LEU A 27 8.00 -3.32 -22.72
CA LEU A 27 7.41 -2.02 -22.41
C LEU A 27 6.05 -1.89 -23.11
N ARG A 28 5.01 -1.60 -22.33
CA ARG A 28 3.64 -1.42 -22.83
C ARG A 28 3.24 0.05 -22.87
N HIS A 29 3.66 0.81 -21.87
CA HIS A 29 3.32 2.21 -21.74
C HIS A 29 4.47 2.97 -21.06
N GLU A 30 4.78 4.16 -21.55
CA GLU A 30 5.69 5.10 -20.89
C GLU A 30 4.89 6.37 -20.56
N GLY A 31 4.68 6.60 -19.27
CA GLY A 31 4.08 7.81 -18.74
C GLY A 31 5.14 8.84 -18.39
N ARG A 32 4.74 9.91 -17.69
CA ARG A 32 5.66 10.98 -17.31
C ARG A 32 6.60 10.55 -16.18
N PHE A 33 6.10 9.75 -15.24
CA PHE A 33 6.78 9.40 -13.99
C PHE A 33 7.06 7.90 -13.86
N SER A 34 6.40 7.05 -14.65
CA SER A 34 6.63 5.61 -14.65
C SER A 34 6.65 4.99 -16.05
N ARG A 35 7.12 3.74 -16.11
CA ARG A 35 7.03 2.84 -17.26
C ARG A 35 6.29 1.58 -16.82
N SER A 36 5.26 1.20 -17.57
CA SER A 36 4.49 -0.02 -17.31
C SER A 36 4.89 -1.10 -18.32
N TYR A 37 5.27 -2.27 -17.82
CA TYR A 37 5.69 -3.44 -18.58
C TYR A 37 4.67 -4.56 -18.42
N PHE A 38 4.42 -5.33 -19.48
CA PHE A 38 3.39 -6.39 -19.41
C PHE A 38 3.65 -7.53 -20.40
N SER A 39 3.52 -8.78 -19.93
CA SER A 39 3.47 -9.97 -20.77
C SER A 39 2.04 -10.49 -20.86
N ALA A 40 1.49 -10.52 -22.07
CA ALA A 40 0.15 -11.09 -22.33
C ALA A 40 0.14 -12.62 -22.16
N GLU A 41 1.26 -13.28 -22.45
CA GLU A 41 1.42 -14.72 -22.29
C GLU A 41 1.31 -15.15 -20.82
N HIS A 42 2.02 -14.44 -19.93
CA HIS A 42 2.03 -14.76 -18.50
C HIS A 42 0.97 -14.01 -17.70
N LYS A 43 0.22 -13.10 -18.33
CA LYS A 43 -0.74 -12.17 -17.69
C LYS A 43 -0.13 -11.44 -16.50
N HIS A 44 1.11 -11.02 -16.63
CA HIS A 44 1.91 -10.43 -15.57
C HIS A 44 2.44 -9.07 -16.01
N GLY A 45 2.45 -8.10 -15.10
CA GLY A 45 2.95 -6.77 -15.34
C GLY A 45 3.65 -6.17 -14.12
N THR A 46 4.48 -5.17 -14.39
CA THR A 46 5.22 -4.43 -13.37
C THR A 46 5.38 -2.99 -13.80
N GLU A 47 5.69 -2.11 -12.85
CA GLU A 47 5.95 -0.70 -13.09
C GLU A 47 7.32 -0.31 -12.57
N VAL A 48 8.04 0.51 -13.33
CA VAL A 48 9.34 1.06 -12.94
C VAL A 48 9.24 2.57 -12.95
N SER A 49 9.56 3.19 -11.82
CA SER A 49 9.60 4.65 -11.71
C SER A 49 10.75 5.23 -12.53
N ARG A 50 10.46 6.29 -13.28
CA ARG A 50 11.44 7.08 -14.03
C ARG A 50 12.30 7.98 -13.13
N PHE A 51 11.92 8.17 -11.87
CA PHE A 51 12.79 8.82 -10.89
C PHE A 51 13.96 7.91 -10.50
N MET A 52 13.78 6.58 -10.57
CA MET A 52 14.80 5.59 -10.21
C MET A 52 16.04 5.69 -11.10
N ASP A 53 15.86 5.88 -12.41
CA ASP A 53 16.94 6.00 -13.39
C ASP A 53 17.30 7.46 -13.74
N GLY A 54 16.65 8.43 -13.10
CA GLY A 54 16.84 9.85 -13.35
C GLY A 54 16.26 10.35 -14.69
N SER A 55 15.52 9.53 -15.43
CA SER A 55 14.85 9.95 -16.67
C SER A 55 13.60 10.80 -16.43
N ALA A 56 13.16 10.94 -15.19
CA ALA A 56 12.26 11.97 -14.70
C ALA A 56 12.87 12.65 -13.48
N SER A 57 12.56 13.94 -13.32
CA SER A 57 12.84 14.72 -12.11
C SER A 57 11.76 15.77 -11.96
N ILE A 58 11.53 16.21 -10.72
CA ILE A 58 10.57 17.25 -10.39
C ILE A 58 10.94 17.82 -9.02
N THR A 59 10.91 19.15 -8.90
CA THR A 59 11.09 19.83 -7.61
C THR A 59 9.73 20.10 -6.97
N ALA A 60 9.70 20.46 -5.68
CA ALA A 60 8.48 20.92 -5.02
C ALA A 60 7.86 22.16 -5.72
N ALA A 61 8.71 23.05 -6.27
CA ALA A 61 8.26 24.23 -7.00
C ALA A 61 7.61 23.88 -8.35
N ASP A 62 8.18 22.90 -9.08
CA ASP A 62 7.57 22.39 -10.31
C ASP A 62 6.24 21.70 -10.04
N LEU A 63 6.16 20.89 -8.98
CA LEU A 63 4.93 20.25 -8.56
C LEU A 63 3.83 21.28 -8.28
N LEU A 64 4.12 22.31 -7.48
CA LEU A 64 3.16 23.38 -7.17
C LEU A 64 2.64 24.08 -8.43
N ARG A 65 3.54 24.34 -9.38
CA ARG A 65 3.22 25.04 -10.64
C ARG A 65 2.36 24.19 -11.56
N GLU A 66 2.62 22.89 -11.64
CA GLU A 66 2.04 22.03 -12.67
C GLU A 66 0.85 21.18 -12.19
N TRP A 67 0.74 20.91 -10.88
CA TRP A 67 -0.32 20.08 -10.30
C TRP A 67 -1.76 20.47 -10.68
N PRO A 68 -2.13 21.77 -10.76
CA PRO A 68 -3.48 22.16 -11.15
C PRO A 68 -3.87 21.67 -12.55
N ASP A 69 -2.89 21.56 -13.46
CA ASP A 69 -3.08 21.19 -14.86
C ASP A 69 -2.99 19.66 -15.08
N TRP A 70 -2.58 18.90 -14.06
CA TRP A 70 -2.50 17.45 -14.15
C TRP A 70 -3.88 16.81 -14.10
N THR A 71 -4.06 15.78 -14.91
CA THR A 71 -5.21 14.88 -14.80
C THR A 71 -5.06 14.00 -13.54
N ASP A 72 -6.17 13.43 -13.06
CA ASP A 72 -6.13 12.54 -11.90
C ASP A 72 -5.24 11.31 -12.14
N ALA A 73 -5.20 10.80 -13.38
CA ALA A 73 -4.28 9.74 -13.77
C ALA A 73 -2.81 10.13 -13.60
N GLN A 74 -2.44 11.36 -14.00
CA GLN A 74 -1.06 11.86 -13.82
C GLN A 74 -0.72 12.09 -12.35
N ARG A 75 -1.66 12.61 -11.55
CA ARG A 75 -1.49 12.77 -10.10
C ARG A 75 -1.27 11.43 -9.42
N MET A 76 -2.05 10.41 -9.79
CA MET A 76 -1.91 9.06 -9.27
C MET A 76 -0.58 8.43 -9.69
N GLU A 77 -0.21 8.51 -10.98
CA GLU A 77 1.07 8.02 -11.50
C GLU A 77 2.26 8.63 -10.74
N PHE A 78 2.21 9.95 -10.48
CA PHE A 78 3.21 10.63 -9.68
C PHE A 78 3.26 10.11 -8.24
N CYS A 79 2.12 10.02 -7.57
CA CYS A 79 2.03 9.62 -6.16
C CYS A 79 2.46 8.15 -5.95
N GLN A 80 2.22 7.26 -6.91
CA GLN A 80 2.72 5.88 -6.88
C GLN A 80 4.25 5.80 -7.08
N SER A 81 4.84 6.81 -7.72
CA SER A 81 6.25 6.86 -8.08
C SER A 81 7.11 7.71 -7.13
N CYS A 82 6.52 8.64 -6.37
CA CYS A 82 7.28 9.70 -5.70
C CYS A 82 8.17 9.19 -4.57
N CYS A 83 7.98 7.99 -4.04
CA CYS A 83 8.85 7.39 -3.01
C CYS A 83 10.33 7.30 -3.43
N TRP A 84 10.62 7.30 -4.74
CA TRP A 84 11.97 7.34 -5.30
C TRP A 84 12.65 8.71 -5.21
N LEU A 85 11.90 9.76 -4.83
CA LEU A 85 12.41 11.10 -4.57
C LEU A 85 12.87 11.29 -3.12
N ARG A 86 12.82 10.27 -2.26
CA ARG A 86 13.09 10.36 -0.81
C ARG A 86 14.45 10.93 -0.41
N GLU A 87 15.42 10.91 -1.31
CA GLU A 87 16.76 11.46 -1.09
C GLU A 87 16.87 12.95 -1.47
N GLN A 88 15.85 13.51 -2.13
CA GLN A 88 15.77 14.93 -2.44
C GLN A 88 15.47 15.75 -1.19
N THR A 89 16.14 16.89 -1.06
CA THR A 89 16.03 17.74 0.12
C THR A 89 14.64 18.35 0.30
N ASP A 90 13.89 18.52 -0.79
CA ASP A 90 12.53 19.10 -0.83
C ASP A 90 11.41 18.04 -0.92
N PHE A 91 11.73 16.76 -0.72
CA PHE A 91 10.73 15.69 -0.70
C PHE A 91 9.68 15.86 0.42
N PRO A 92 10.03 16.27 1.65
CA PRO A 92 9.03 16.58 2.67
C PRO A 92 8.02 17.64 2.21
N GLU A 93 8.44 18.67 1.48
CA GLU A 93 7.59 19.73 0.93
C GLU A 93 6.64 19.17 -0.14
N ILE A 94 7.11 18.26 -0.99
CA ILE A 94 6.27 17.51 -1.95
C ILE A 94 5.14 16.76 -1.20
N LEU A 95 5.49 16.00 -0.15
CA LEU A 95 4.51 15.22 0.61
C LEU A 95 3.47 16.13 1.31
N ARG A 96 3.93 17.23 1.91
CA ARG A 96 3.03 18.23 2.53
C ARG A 96 2.06 18.80 1.51
N PHE A 97 2.54 19.15 0.32
CA PHE A 97 1.72 19.69 -0.76
C PHE A 97 0.64 18.69 -1.18
N ILE A 98 0.99 17.43 -1.41
CA ILE A 98 0.01 16.38 -1.79
C ILE A 98 -1.02 16.18 -0.66
N MET A 99 -0.60 16.15 0.61
CA MET A 99 -1.52 16.03 1.75
C MET A 99 -2.44 17.25 1.95
N GLN A 100 -2.14 18.38 1.33
CA GLN A 100 -2.97 19.60 1.35
C GLN A 100 -3.90 19.71 0.14
N HIS A 101 -3.46 19.27 -1.04
CA HIS A 101 -4.15 19.53 -2.32
C HIS A 101 -4.63 18.26 -3.05
N GLY A 102 -4.27 17.08 -2.55
CA GLY A 102 -4.67 15.79 -3.10
C GLY A 102 -6.09 15.37 -2.76
N SER A 103 -6.54 14.30 -3.43
CA SER A 103 -7.73 13.53 -3.10
C SER A 103 -7.41 12.36 -2.15
N ALA A 104 -8.46 11.68 -1.66
CA ALA A 104 -8.33 10.50 -0.81
C ALA A 104 -7.45 9.40 -1.43
N GLU A 105 -7.59 9.16 -2.74
CA GLU A 105 -6.81 8.13 -3.43
C GLU A 105 -5.31 8.44 -3.41
N VAL A 106 -4.93 9.68 -3.71
CA VAL A 106 -3.51 10.07 -3.70
C VAL A 106 -2.94 10.11 -2.28
N TRP A 107 -3.72 10.49 -1.27
CA TRP A 107 -3.30 10.38 0.13
C TRP A 107 -3.00 8.94 0.52
N CYS A 108 -3.84 7.99 0.09
CA CYS A 108 -3.59 6.57 0.30
C CYS A 108 -2.33 6.07 -0.44
N ALA A 109 -2.04 6.60 -1.63
CA ALA A 109 -0.86 6.23 -2.41
C ALA A 109 0.45 6.66 -1.71
N ILE A 110 0.49 7.83 -1.06
CA ILE A 110 1.70 8.36 -0.41
C ILE A 110 1.78 8.14 1.10
N ALA A 111 0.79 7.48 1.71
CA ALA A 111 0.66 7.43 3.17
C ALA A 111 1.92 6.91 3.89
N MET A 112 2.55 5.87 3.33
CA MET A 112 3.78 5.29 3.89
C MET A 112 4.99 6.23 3.76
N ASP A 113 5.07 7.00 2.68
CA ASP A 113 6.11 8.01 2.49
C ASP A 113 5.95 9.16 3.49
N VAL A 114 4.70 9.60 3.73
CA VAL A 114 4.35 10.58 4.76
C VAL A 114 4.81 10.12 6.14
N ALA A 115 4.48 8.89 6.54
CA ALA A 115 4.85 8.34 7.85
C ALA A 115 6.36 8.16 8.04
N SER A 116 7.10 7.88 6.97
CA SER A 116 8.55 7.62 7.03
C SER A 116 9.42 8.85 6.84
N SER A 117 8.92 9.89 6.17
CA SER A 117 9.72 11.05 5.76
C SER A 117 9.41 12.34 6.53
N LEU A 118 8.23 12.46 7.15
CA LEU A 118 7.87 13.62 7.96
C LEU A 118 8.13 13.39 9.46
N ARG A 119 8.09 14.47 10.25
CA ARG A 119 8.17 14.35 11.71
C ARG A 119 6.95 13.58 12.24
N GLN A 120 7.15 12.75 13.26
CA GLN A 120 6.13 11.87 13.83
C GLN A 120 4.77 12.57 14.07
N ASP A 121 4.74 13.66 14.84
CA ASP A 121 3.50 14.38 15.17
C ASP A 121 2.83 14.99 13.92
N GLU A 122 3.64 15.49 12.99
CA GLU A 122 3.18 16.08 11.73
C GLU A 122 2.54 15.01 10.83
N ALA A 123 3.24 13.89 10.61
CA ALA A 123 2.76 12.77 9.82
C ALA A 123 1.45 12.22 10.40
N PHE A 124 1.44 11.97 11.72
CA PHE A 124 0.27 11.45 12.42
C PHE A 124 -0.93 12.39 12.25
N ALA A 125 -0.77 13.69 12.49
CA ALA A 125 -1.85 14.66 12.35
C ALA A 125 -2.43 14.70 10.92
N MET A 126 -1.57 14.63 9.90
CA MET A 126 -2.01 14.62 8.50
C MET A 126 -2.78 13.33 8.15
N LEU A 127 -2.27 12.18 8.56
CA LEU A 127 -2.88 10.87 8.28
C LEU A 127 -4.21 10.68 9.01
N VAL A 128 -4.29 11.11 10.28
CA VAL A 128 -5.54 11.09 11.06
C VAL A 128 -6.59 11.99 10.43
N ARG A 129 -6.21 13.15 9.88
CA ARG A 129 -7.11 14.04 9.15
C ARG A 129 -7.61 13.41 7.85
N ALA A 130 -6.74 12.70 7.12
CA ALA A 130 -7.09 12.04 5.86
C ALA A 130 -8.01 10.82 6.06
N LEU A 131 -7.80 10.06 7.14
CA LEU A 131 -8.52 8.81 7.42
C LEU A 131 -10.06 8.89 7.29
N PRO A 132 -10.78 9.87 7.87
CA PRO A 132 -12.24 9.97 7.73
C PRO A 132 -12.72 10.43 6.35
N ALA A 133 -11.83 11.03 5.54
CA ALA A 133 -12.15 11.49 4.20
C ALA A 133 -11.90 10.41 3.12
N THR A 134 -11.26 9.30 3.49
CA THR A 134 -11.08 8.13 2.64
C THR A 134 -12.24 7.15 2.81
N GLU A 135 -12.73 6.61 1.68
CA GLU A 135 -13.80 5.61 1.67
C GLU A 135 -13.45 4.39 2.54
N VAL A 136 -14.46 3.81 3.18
CA VAL A 136 -14.29 2.61 3.99
C VAL A 136 -13.84 1.45 3.10
N GLY A 137 -12.77 0.76 3.53
CA GLY A 137 -12.10 -0.27 2.74
C GLY A 137 -10.95 0.25 1.85
N GLN A 138 -10.88 1.55 1.57
CA GLN A 138 -9.78 2.14 0.78
C GLN A 138 -8.69 2.80 1.65
N SER A 139 -8.81 2.74 2.98
CA SER A 139 -7.89 3.42 3.90
C SER A 139 -6.77 2.55 4.47
N SER A 140 -6.60 1.33 3.99
CA SER A 140 -5.63 0.38 4.57
C SER A 140 -4.22 0.97 4.63
N ASN A 141 -3.75 1.64 3.59
CA ASN A 141 -2.44 2.31 3.59
C ASN A 141 -2.35 3.43 4.63
N ILE A 142 -3.42 4.20 4.86
CA ILE A 142 -3.46 5.24 5.88
C ILE A 142 -3.41 4.61 7.28
N SER A 143 -4.18 3.55 7.53
CA SER A 143 -4.14 2.80 8.80
C SER A 143 -2.75 2.26 9.11
N GLN A 144 -2.09 1.65 8.11
CA GLN A 144 -0.71 1.15 8.22
C GLN A 144 0.28 2.29 8.49
N ALA A 145 0.15 3.40 7.77
CA ALA A 145 0.99 4.58 7.94
C ALA A 145 0.84 5.21 9.34
N ILE A 146 -0.39 5.27 9.87
CA ILE A 146 -0.65 5.74 11.24
C ILE A 146 0.13 4.88 12.25
N ALA A 147 0.09 3.56 12.11
CA ALA A 147 0.88 2.68 12.97
C ALA A 147 2.39 2.90 12.82
N LEU A 148 2.87 3.07 11.58
CA LEU A 148 4.28 3.33 11.29
C LEU A 148 4.80 4.61 11.95
N THR A 149 3.95 5.62 12.17
CA THR A 149 4.36 6.82 12.90
C THR A 149 4.81 6.51 14.32
N LYS A 150 4.32 5.43 14.96
CA LYS A 150 4.53 5.12 16.40
C LYS A 150 4.13 6.27 17.34
N HIS A 151 3.21 7.13 16.91
CA HIS A 151 2.69 8.21 17.74
C HIS A 151 1.90 7.63 18.94
N PRO A 152 1.94 8.24 20.14
CA PRO A 152 1.24 7.73 21.33
C PRO A 152 -0.27 7.48 21.12
N ASP A 153 -0.91 8.28 20.27
CA ASP A 153 -2.36 8.16 19.99
C ASP A 153 -2.69 7.20 18.82
N ALA A 154 -1.69 6.54 18.22
CA ALA A 154 -1.90 5.64 17.07
C ALA A 154 -2.79 4.45 17.43
N GLU A 155 -2.55 3.81 18.58
CA GLU A 155 -3.35 2.65 19.01
C GLU A 155 -4.84 3.03 19.17
N ALA A 156 -5.13 4.12 19.90
CA ALA A 156 -6.50 4.57 20.13
C ALA A 156 -7.22 4.92 18.81
N THR A 157 -6.51 5.56 17.88
CA THR A 157 -7.04 5.89 16.55
C THR A 157 -7.38 4.63 15.76
N LEU A 158 -6.49 3.63 15.75
CA LEU A 158 -6.70 2.39 15.01
C LEU A 158 -7.79 1.51 15.63
N ARG A 159 -7.93 1.48 16.96
CA ARG A 159 -9.06 0.77 17.61
C ARG A 159 -10.41 1.36 17.15
N LYS A 160 -10.54 2.69 17.14
CA LYS A 160 -11.73 3.36 16.62
C LYS A 160 -11.99 3.03 15.15
N ARG A 161 -10.93 2.96 14.32
CA ARG A 161 -11.07 2.57 12.92
C ARG A 161 -11.51 1.12 12.77
N LEU A 162 -10.94 0.20 13.54
CA LEU A 162 -11.33 -1.20 13.56
C LEU A 162 -12.80 -1.37 13.95
N ASP A 163 -13.28 -0.64 14.96
CA ASP A 163 -14.68 -0.70 15.37
C ASP A 163 -15.62 -0.24 14.23
N LEU A 164 -15.27 0.84 13.53
CA LEU A 164 -15.99 1.29 12.36
C LEU A 164 -16.02 0.22 11.26
N LEU A 165 -14.86 -0.32 10.88
CA LEU A 165 -14.74 -1.40 9.88
C LEU A 165 -15.57 -2.61 10.28
N TRP A 166 -15.53 -2.98 11.56
CA TRP A 166 -16.26 -4.14 12.10
C TRP A 166 -17.77 -3.98 12.02
N SER A 167 -18.26 -2.74 12.12
CA SER A 167 -19.67 -2.40 12.03
C SER A 167 -20.16 -2.08 10.60
N THR A 168 -19.24 -2.05 9.62
CA THR A 168 -19.56 -1.62 8.27
C THR A 168 -20.34 -2.69 7.50
N PRO A 169 -21.51 -2.35 6.92
CA PRO A 169 -22.20 -3.24 5.99
C PRO A 169 -21.27 -3.63 4.84
N GLY A 170 -21.28 -4.90 4.47
CA GLY A 170 -20.37 -5.42 3.44
C GLY A 170 -19.09 -6.06 3.98
N LEU A 171 -18.76 -5.94 5.28
CA LEU A 171 -17.57 -6.59 5.86
C LEU A 171 -17.51 -8.11 5.57
N TRP A 172 -18.66 -8.77 5.51
CA TRP A 172 -18.76 -10.23 5.32
C TRP A 172 -19.27 -10.64 3.94
N GLU A 173 -19.40 -9.69 3.02
CA GLU A 173 -19.87 -9.96 1.66
C GLU A 173 -18.77 -10.59 0.80
N SER A 174 -19.19 -11.39 -0.17
CA SER A 174 -18.28 -11.94 -1.17
C SER A 174 -17.87 -10.87 -2.16
N ALA A 175 -16.64 -10.98 -2.66
CA ALA A 175 -16.11 -10.14 -3.72
C ALA A 175 -15.28 -11.01 -4.68
N ASP A 176 -15.32 -10.68 -5.97
CA ASP A 176 -14.66 -11.46 -7.02
C ASP A 176 -13.13 -11.55 -6.84
N PHE A 177 -12.54 -10.49 -6.29
CA PHE A 177 -11.11 -10.43 -6.03
C PHE A 177 -10.81 -10.31 -4.53
N PHE A 178 -11.28 -9.24 -3.89
CA PHE A 178 -10.93 -8.92 -2.52
C PHE A 178 -12.05 -8.13 -1.84
N ASN A 179 -12.43 -8.50 -0.61
CA ASN A 179 -13.24 -7.62 0.22
C ASN A 179 -12.32 -6.61 0.91
N TRP A 180 -12.31 -5.37 0.41
CA TRP A 180 -11.40 -4.32 0.88
C TRP A 180 -11.67 -3.88 2.32
N VAL A 181 -12.93 -3.96 2.79
CA VAL A 181 -13.28 -3.67 4.20
C VAL A 181 -12.67 -4.72 5.13
N ALA A 182 -12.82 -6.01 4.80
CA ALA A 182 -12.20 -7.10 5.57
C ALA A 182 -10.66 -7.09 5.49
N PHE A 183 -10.09 -6.63 4.36
CA PHE A 183 -8.66 -6.42 4.23
C PHE A 183 -8.16 -5.37 5.22
N ASP A 184 -8.78 -4.19 5.23
CA ASP A 184 -8.43 -3.08 6.13
C ASP A 184 -8.61 -3.50 7.60
N ALA A 185 -9.65 -4.27 7.93
CA ALA A 185 -9.80 -4.81 9.28
C ALA A 185 -8.65 -5.76 9.67
N THR A 186 -8.19 -6.59 8.74
CA THR A 186 -7.04 -7.50 8.94
C THR A 186 -5.76 -6.74 9.22
N THR A 187 -5.45 -5.75 8.37
CA THR A 187 -4.22 -4.94 8.53
C THR A 187 -4.30 -4.10 9.80
N CYS A 188 -5.46 -3.53 10.13
CA CYS A 188 -5.67 -2.79 11.37
C CYS A 188 -5.40 -3.65 12.62
N ILE A 189 -5.88 -4.90 12.67
CA ILE A 189 -5.57 -5.84 13.76
C ILE A 189 -4.06 -6.13 13.83
N ALA A 190 -3.41 -6.39 12.70
CA ALA A 190 -1.98 -6.68 12.66
C ALA A 190 -1.15 -5.52 13.26
N HIS A 191 -1.48 -4.29 12.86
CA HIS A 191 -0.75 -3.12 13.31
C HIS A 191 -1.10 -2.67 14.74
N LEU A 192 -2.32 -2.94 15.22
CA LEU A 192 -2.64 -2.77 16.64
C LEU A 192 -1.74 -3.66 17.51
N ILE A 193 -1.53 -4.92 17.10
CA ILE A 193 -0.64 -5.84 17.81
C ILE A 193 0.82 -5.36 17.75
N GLU A 194 1.27 -4.85 16.60
CA GLU A 194 2.62 -4.29 16.45
C GLU A 194 2.85 -3.03 17.31
N LEU A 195 1.80 -2.27 17.61
CA LEU A 195 1.84 -1.14 18.54
C LEU A 195 1.83 -1.55 20.02
N GLY A 196 1.67 -2.86 20.31
CA GLY A 196 1.74 -3.41 21.67
C GLY A 196 0.41 -3.91 22.23
N ALA A 197 -0.69 -3.82 21.47
CA ALA A 197 -1.96 -4.40 21.91
C ALA A 197 -1.85 -5.93 22.04
N PRO A 198 -2.36 -6.55 23.11
CA PRO A 198 -2.31 -8.00 23.27
C PRO A 198 -3.05 -8.73 22.12
N PRO A 199 -2.45 -9.75 21.48
CA PRO A 199 -3.15 -10.54 20.46
C PRO A 199 -4.47 -11.16 20.95
N THR A 200 -4.58 -11.44 22.25
CA THR A 200 -5.82 -11.97 22.86
C THR A 200 -7.02 -11.04 22.67
N ASP A 201 -6.82 -9.73 22.55
CA ASP A 201 -7.90 -8.75 22.34
C ASP A 201 -8.62 -8.94 21.00
N PHE A 202 -7.94 -9.54 20.02
CA PHE A 202 -8.43 -9.65 18.64
C PHE A 202 -8.60 -11.09 18.17
N ALA A 203 -8.39 -12.09 19.03
CA ALA A 203 -8.41 -13.49 18.65
C ALA A 203 -9.71 -13.92 17.97
N ASP A 204 -10.87 -13.48 18.48
CA ASP A 204 -12.17 -13.82 17.90
C ASP A 204 -12.42 -13.11 16.56
N LYS A 205 -11.94 -11.86 16.44
CA LYS A 205 -11.99 -11.13 15.18
C LYS A 205 -11.10 -11.79 14.12
N ALA A 206 -9.89 -12.19 14.49
CA ALA A 206 -8.97 -12.92 13.62
C ALA A 206 -9.56 -14.26 13.17
N ARG A 207 -10.21 -15.01 14.06
CA ARG A 207 -10.92 -16.26 13.70
C ARG A 207 -12.05 -15.99 12.70
N ALA A 208 -12.88 -14.99 12.95
CA ALA A 208 -13.97 -14.64 12.04
C ALA A 208 -13.45 -14.28 10.65
N ILE A 209 -12.40 -13.45 10.54
CA ILE A 209 -11.79 -13.12 9.24
C ILE A 209 -11.13 -14.35 8.60
N SER A 210 -10.52 -15.25 9.37
CA SER A 210 -9.91 -16.48 8.81
C SER A 210 -10.93 -17.40 8.13
N GLN A 211 -12.22 -17.23 8.46
CA GLN A 211 -13.36 -17.95 7.89
C GLN A 211 -14.17 -17.09 6.90
N HIS A 212 -13.64 -15.94 6.48
CA HIS A 212 -14.32 -15.01 5.59
C HIS A 212 -14.68 -15.68 4.25
N VAL A 213 -15.83 -15.31 3.65
CA VAL A 213 -16.34 -15.93 2.42
C VAL A 213 -15.40 -15.78 1.22
N CYS A 214 -14.65 -14.68 1.15
CA CYS A 214 -13.62 -14.45 0.15
C CYS A 214 -12.28 -15.11 0.53
N VAL A 215 -11.79 -16.00 -0.33
CA VAL A 215 -10.53 -16.76 -0.13
C VAL A 215 -9.31 -15.83 0.02
N GLN A 216 -9.28 -14.70 -0.69
CA GLN A 216 -8.13 -13.80 -0.59
C GLN A 216 -8.06 -13.07 0.75
N ASN A 217 -9.19 -12.77 1.38
CA ASN A 217 -9.21 -12.27 2.75
C ASN A 217 -8.72 -13.33 3.75
N GLN A 218 -9.06 -14.61 3.55
CA GLN A 218 -8.50 -15.70 4.37
C GLN A 218 -6.98 -15.79 4.22
N ASN A 219 -6.47 -15.72 2.99
CA ASN A 219 -5.04 -15.71 2.69
C ASN A 219 -4.33 -14.53 3.36
N SER A 220 -4.90 -13.34 3.24
CA SER A 220 -4.37 -12.14 3.89
C SER A 220 -4.36 -12.26 5.41
N CYS A 221 -5.45 -12.74 6.01
CA CYS A 221 -5.51 -13.01 7.45
C CYS A 221 -4.36 -13.92 7.90
N ARG A 222 -4.13 -15.03 7.20
CA ARG A 222 -2.99 -15.92 7.47
C ARG A 222 -1.64 -15.20 7.30
N ASN A 223 -1.45 -14.47 6.21
CA ASN A 223 -0.17 -13.82 5.92
C ASN A 223 0.19 -12.76 6.96
N PHE A 224 -0.77 -11.91 7.35
CA PHE A 224 -0.52 -10.83 8.31
C PHE A 224 -0.49 -11.30 9.76
N LEU A 225 -1.34 -12.27 10.13
CA LEU A 225 -1.59 -12.59 11.54
C LEU A 225 -0.97 -13.91 12.02
N SER A 226 -0.41 -14.75 11.14
CA SER A 226 0.20 -16.03 11.54
C SER A 226 1.37 -15.92 12.51
N LYS A 227 2.12 -14.81 12.47
CA LYS A 227 3.17 -14.51 13.46
C LYS A 227 2.63 -14.30 14.88
N HIS A 228 1.33 -14.04 15.03
CA HIS A 228 0.66 -13.77 16.30
C HIS A 228 -0.28 -14.91 16.74
N TYR A 229 -0.76 -15.72 15.79
CA TYR A 229 -1.68 -16.82 16.06
C TYR A 229 -1.21 -18.10 15.36
N THR A 230 -0.64 -19.03 16.13
CA THR A 230 -0.08 -20.30 15.60
C THR A 230 -1.13 -21.16 14.88
N TRP A 231 -2.38 -21.16 15.35
CA TRP A 231 -3.49 -21.91 14.74
C TRP A 231 -3.83 -21.47 13.30
N LEU A 232 -3.37 -20.30 12.83
CA LEU A 232 -3.49 -19.90 11.42
C LEU A 232 -2.51 -20.64 10.51
N THR A 233 -1.40 -21.16 11.05
CA THR A 233 -0.40 -21.90 10.26
C THR A 233 -0.77 -23.37 10.08
N GLU A 234 -1.40 -23.98 11.09
CA GLU A 234 -1.83 -25.38 11.08
C GLU A 234 -2.89 -25.64 9.99
N GLN A 235 -3.76 -24.67 9.72
CA GLN A 235 -4.75 -24.73 8.64
C GLN A 235 -4.13 -24.78 7.23
N LYS A 236 -2.88 -24.33 7.05
CA LYS A 236 -2.19 -24.35 5.75
C LYS A 236 -1.78 -25.77 5.34
N ASN A 237 -1.56 -26.65 6.32
CA ASN A 237 -1.01 -27.99 6.11
C ASN A 237 -2.08 -29.10 6.05
N GLY A 238 -3.33 -28.79 6.44
CA GLY A 238 -4.43 -29.76 6.47
C GLY A 238 -5.20 -29.93 5.15
N GLY A 239 -4.82 -29.22 4.08
CA GLY A 239 -5.57 -29.17 2.81
C GLY A 239 -5.12 -30.15 1.72
N THR A 240 -4.16 -31.05 1.98
CA THR A 240 -3.63 -32.00 1.00
C THR A 240 -3.96 -33.47 1.28
N SER A 241 -4.93 -33.77 2.16
CA SER A 241 -5.37 -35.16 2.39
C SER A 241 -6.79 -35.38 1.86
N GLU A 242 -6.86 -36.35 0.93
CA GLU A 242 -8.03 -37.15 0.52
C GLU A 242 -8.87 -36.68 -0.67
N SER A 243 -8.35 -36.99 -1.86
CA SER A 243 -9.15 -37.56 -2.96
C SER A 243 -8.54 -38.92 -3.33
N THR A 244 -9.06 -39.99 -2.75
CA THR A 244 -8.93 -41.37 -3.24
C THR A 244 -10.28 -41.84 -3.75
#